data_AF-A0A846ZLI9-F1
#
_entry.id   AF-A0A846ZLI9-F1
#
_cell.length_a   1.000
_cell.length_b   1.000
_cell.length_c   1.000
_cell.angle_alpha   90.00
_cell.angle_beta   90.00
_cell.angle_gamma   90.00
#
_symmetry.space_group_name_H-M   'P 1'
#
loop_
_entity.id
_entity.type
_entity.pdbx_description
1 polymer ?
#
loop_
_entity_poly.entity_id
_entity_poly.type
_entity_poly.pdbx_seq_one_letter_code
_entity_poly.pdbx_strand_id
1 'polypeptide(L)'
;MSANLSFKEKGFRVRLNGKLSGARCASAVAFERLLRRHTWLAVGIVVVPIVLGLPVLSAQKGGYSLVQGLFIPTYVPNVAVIGTACSNLLLLVGVLGLLAGLVWPALSVWTGGISRTRVVLAYGALITLGIFCRIETAALVRYVFARDNRAVKALYAEVHAGTTIGQLKALAARYSPDIRIRYSSLSSYDMLRAENDRHDPCTVEYSSPGRYSGTRLVAEVSECGGKPGARLARIYLVDHKKKVGQKGGGI
;
A
#
# COMPACT_ATOMS: atom_id res chain seq x y z
N MET A 1 -56.52 -31.83 -18.43
CA MET A 1 -57.33 -31.46 -19.62
C MET A 1 -56.37 -31.17 -20.75
N SER A 2 -56.34 -32.04 -21.77
CA SER A 2 -55.39 -31.95 -22.89
C SER A 2 -56.11 -31.45 -24.13
N ALA A 3 -55.62 -30.36 -24.72
CA ALA A 3 -56.16 -29.84 -25.98
C ALA A 3 -55.54 -30.61 -27.16
N ASN A 4 -56.38 -31.25 -27.96
CA ASN A 4 -56.01 -31.88 -29.22
C ASN A 4 -56.43 -30.93 -30.36
N LEU A 5 -55.46 -30.27 -30.99
CA LEU A 5 -55.64 -29.61 -32.27
C LEU A 5 -54.96 -30.47 -33.34
N SER A 6 -55.78 -31.10 -34.19
CA SER A 6 -55.34 -31.91 -35.32
C SER A 6 -55.59 -31.13 -36.60
N PHE A 7 -54.52 -30.61 -37.22
CA PHE A 7 -54.57 -30.08 -38.58
C PHE A 7 -54.14 -31.18 -39.56
N LYS A 8 -54.98 -31.44 -40.56
CA LYS A 8 -54.78 -32.52 -41.55
C LYS A 8 -54.59 -31.88 -42.92
N GLU A 9 -53.35 -31.70 -43.32
CA GLU A 9 -53.04 -31.46 -44.73
C GLU A 9 -51.89 -32.37 -45.17
N LYS A 10 -52.19 -33.21 -46.17
CA LYS A 10 -51.28 -33.98 -47.02
C LYS A 10 -50.09 -34.66 -46.32
N GLY A 11 -50.35 -35.85 -45.80
CA GLY A 11 -49.42 -36.98 -45.94
C GLY A 11 -48.21 -37.09 -45.00
N PHE A 12 -47.99 -36.18 -44.05
CA PHE A 12 -46.93 -36.33 -43.04
C PHE A 12 -47.49 -36.37 -41.62
N ARG A 13 -47.55 -37.57 -41.02
CA ARG A 13 -47.96 -37.77 -39.63
C ARG A 13 -46.74 -37.64 -38.72
N VAL A 14 -46.32 -36.41 -38.40
CA VAL A 14 -45.30 -36.19 -37.37
C VAL A 14 -45.96 -36.31 -35.99
N ARG A 15 -45.74 -37.43 -35.30
CA ARG A 15 -45.99 -37.52 -33.85
C ARG A 15 -44.87 -36.77 -33.13
N LEU A 16 -45.12 -35.52 -32.74
CA LEU A 16 -44.33 -34.87 -31.70
C LEU A 16 -44.74 -35.47 -30.34
N ASN A 17 -44.13 -36.62 -30.00
CA ASN A 17 -44.12 -37.09 -28.61
C ASN A 17 -43.30 -36.08 -27.81
N GLY A 18 -43.99 -35.33 -26.95
CA GLY A 18 -43.39 -34.31 -26.11
C GLY A 18 -42.26 -34.84 -25.24
N LYS A 19 -41.14 -34.12 -25.26
CA LYS A 19 -40.21 -33.92 -24.13
C LYS A 19 -39.22 -32.80 -24.48
N LEU A 20 -39.72 -31.58 -24.65
CA LEU A 20 -38.89 -30.38 -24.91
C LEU A 20 -38.73 -29.47 -23.67
N SER A 21 -39.18 -29.88 -22.48
CA SER A 21 -39.03 -29.04 -21.28
C SER A 21 -37.71 -29.21 -20.51
N GLY A 22 -36.93 -30.28 -20.78
CA GLY A 22 -35.70 -30.57 -20.03
C GLY A 22 -34.40 -29.93 -20.56
N ALA A 23 -34.27 -29.81 -21.89
CA ALA A 23 -32.99 -29.43 -22.52
C ALA A 23 -32.66 -27.93 -22.40
N ARG A 24 -33.67 -27.05 -22.35
CA ARG A 24 -33.46 -25.59 -22.19
C ARG A 24 -33.11 -25.17 -20.76
N CYS A 25 -33.48 -25.97 -19.75
CA CYS A 25 -33.07 -25.73 -18.36
C CYS A 25 -31.64 -26.23 -18.09
N ALA A 26 -31.22 -27.33 -18.73
CA ALA A 26 -29.87 -27.87 -18.55
C ALA A 26 -28.77 -26.95 -19.10
N SER A 27 -29.03 -26.22 -20.21
CA SER A 27 -28.06 -25.27 -20.79
C SER A 27 -27.90 -24.01 -19.94
N ALA A 28 -28.99 -23.45 -19.41
CA ALA A 28 -28.93 -22.30 -18.52
C ALA A 28 -28.20 -22.62 -17.20
N VAL A 29 -28.47 -23.80 -16.61
CA VAL A 29 -27.80 -24.25 -15.38
C VAL A 29 -26.32 -24.60 -15.62
N ALA A 30 -25.98 -25.17 -16.79
CA ALA A 30 -24.60 -25.43 -17.16
C ALA A 30 -23.82 -24.14 -17.41
N PHE A 31 -24.44 -23.16 -18.09
CA PHE A 31 -23.86 -21.84 -18.33
C PHE A 31 -23.68 -21.04 -17.04
N GLU A 32 -24.66 -21.10 -16.13
CA GLU A 32 -24.57 -20.48 -14.80
C GLU A 32 -23.47 -21.10 -13.93
N ARG A 33 -23.29 -22.43 -13.99
CA ARG A 33 -22.17 -23.12 -13.32
C ARG A 33 -20.83 -22.77 -13.95
N LEU A 34 -20.75 -22.63 -15.28
CA LEU A 34 -19.54 -22.24 -16.00
C LEU A 34 -19.13 -20.81 -15.64
N LEU A 35 -20.10 -19.88 -15.65
CA LEU A 35 -19.92 -18.48 -15.23
C LEU A 35 -19.49 -18.38 -13.78
N ARG A 36 -20.14 -19.10 -12.85
CA ARG A 36 -19.71 -19.15 -11.43
C ARG A 36 -18.30 -19.69 -11.30
N ARG A 37 -17.93 -20.77 -12.01
CA ARG A 37 -16.59 -21.37 -11.90
C ARG A 37 -15.50 -20.46 -12.47
N HIS A 38 -15.77 -19.73 -13.54
CA HIS A 38 -14.81 -18.82 -14.17
C HIS A 38 -14.72 -17.47 -13.46
N THR A 39 -15.80 -16.97 -12.85
CA THR A 39 -15.76 -15.74 -12.05
C THR A 39 -14.90 -15.91 -10.80
N TRP A 40 -14.97 -17.04 -10.10
CA TRP A 40 -14.08 -17.31 -8.94
C TRP A 40 -12.60 -17.40 -9.35
N LEU A 41 -12.31 -18.02 -10.51
CA LEU A 41 -10.95 -18.09 -11.03
C LEU A 41 -10.43 -16.71 -11.46
N ALA A 42 -11.27 -15.91 -12.12
CA ALA A 42 -10.91 -14.54 -12.50
C ALA A 42 -10.68 -13.65 -11.27
N VAL A 43 -11.51 -13.76 -10.24
CA VAL A 43 -11.30 -13.04 -8.97
C VAL A 43 -10.00 -13.48 -8.30
N GLY A 44 -9.73 -14.79 -8.21
CA GLY A 44 -8.49 -15.29 -7.62
C GLY A 44 -7.23 -14.87 -8.37
N ILE A 45 -7.23 -14.96 -9.70
CA ILE A 45 -6.07 -14.66 -10.55
C ILE A 45 -5.84 -13.15 -10.70
N VAL A 46 -6.87 -12.31 -10.59
CA VAL A 46 -6.73 -10.86 -10.78
C VAL A 46 -6.62 -10.13 -9.44
N VAL A 47 -7.47 -10.45 -8.46
CA VAL A 47 -7.52 -9.71 -7.21
C VAL A 47 -6.32 -10.04 -6.32
N VAL A 48 -5.90 -11.31 -6.24
CA VAL A 48 -4.78 -11.70 -5.36
C VAL A 48 -3.46 -11.05 -5.82
N PRO A 49 -3.06 -11.10 -7.10
CA PRO A 49 -1.82 -10.45 -7.54
C PRO A 49 -1.90 -8.93 -7.49
N ILE A 50 -3.07 -8.32 -7.66
CA ILE A 50 -3.21 -6.87 -7.53
C ILE A 50 -3.06 -6.46 -6.06
N VAL A 51 -3.76 -7.13 -5.14
CA VAL A 51 -3.74 -6.81 -3.71
C VAL A 51 -2.36 -7.03 -3.09
N LEU A 52 -1.67 -8.11 -3.47
CA LEU A 52 -0.35 -8.43 -2.92
C LEU A 52 0.78 -7.76 -3.72
N GLY A 53 0.64 -7.64 -5.05
CA GLY A 53 1.66 -7.09 -5.93
C GLY A 53 1.76 -5.56 -5.91
N LEU A 54 0.64 -4.84 -5.76
CA LEU A 54 0.67 -3.38 -5.71
C LEU A 54 1.49 -2.81 -4.52
N PRO A 55 1.33 -3.32 -3.28
CA PRO A 55 2.18 -2.92 -2.16
C PRO A 55 3.67 -3.18 -2.43
N VAL A 56 4.02 -4.34 -3.01
CA VAL A 56 5.41 -4.70 -3.31
C VAL A 56 6.01 -3.78 -4.36
N LEU A 57 5.30 -3.54 -5.47
CA LEU A 57 5.72 -2.61 -6.52
C LEU A 57 5.87 -1.19 -5.98
N SER A 58 4.98 -0.77 -5.09
CA SER A 58 5.07 0.52 -4.40
C SER A 58 6.29 0.60 -3.49
N ALA A 59 6.61 -0.45 -2.74
CA ALA A 59 7.79 -0.50 -1.88
C ALA A 59 9.09 -0.41 -2.69
N GLN A 60 9.13 -1.04 -3.87
CA GLN A 60 10.28 -0.98 -4.77
C GLN A 60 10.46 0.42 -5.37
N LYS A 61 9.40 0.99 -5.95
CA LYS A 61 9.45 2.34 -6.54
C LYS A 61 9.72 3.43 -5.50
N GLY A 62 9.35 3.21 -4.24
CA GLY A 62 9.47 4.22 -3.19
C GLY A 62 8.37 5.29 -3.29
N GLY A 63 8.67 6.46 -2.73
CA GLY A 63 7.73 7.58 -2.72
C GLY A 63 6.89 7.67 -1.45
N TYR A 64 6.48 8.90 -1.19
CA TYR A 64 5.71 9.31 -0.04
C TYR A 64 4.50 10.12 -0.46
N SER A 65 3.35 9.77 0.11
CA SER A 65 2.10 10.50 -0.06
C SER A 65 1.88 11.40 1.14
N LEU A 66 1.39 12.61 0.88
CA LEU A 66 0.93 13.50 1.93
C LEU A 66 -0.49 13.07 2.33
N VAL A 67 -0.63 12.50 3.52
CA VAL A 67 -1.94 12.15 4.07
C VAL A 67 -2.35 13.28 5.01
N GLN A 68 -3.50 13.91 4.73
CA GLN A 68 -4.10 14.90 5.62
C GLN A 68 -4.66 14.15 6.84
N GLY A 69 -3.92 14.21 7.95
CA GLY A 69 -4.41 13.77 9.25
C GLY A 69 -5.29 14.85 9.89
N LEU A 70 -6.03 14.47 10.93
CA LEU A 70 -6.97 15.35 11.65
C LEU A 70 -6.31 16.61 12.26
N PHE A 71 -4.99 16.59 12.47
CA PHE A 71 -4.25 17.66 13.15
C PHE A 71 -3.09 18.23 12.33
N ILE A 72 -2.33 17.40 11.62
CA ILE A 72 -1.15 17.83 10.86
C ILE A 72 -1.02 16.92 9.63
N PRO A 73 -0.70 17.46 8.44
CA PRO A 73 -0.39 16.64 7.29
C PRO A 73 0.87 15.81 7.55
N THR A 74 0.79 14.50 7.33
CA THR A 74 1.90 13.56 7.56
C THR A 74 2.29 12.90 6.26
N TYR A 75 3.60 12.86 5.99
CA TYR A 75 4.15 12.05 4.91
C TYR A 75 4.20 10.59 5.34
N VAL A 76 3.58 9.74 4.52
CA VAL A 76 3.47 8.30 4.74
C VAL A 76 3.99 7.59 3.49
N PRO A 77 4.78 6.50 3.62
CA PRO A 77 5.20 5.71 2.47
C PRO A 77 4.00 5.28 1.62
N ASN A 78 4.11 5.39 0.29
CA ASN A 78 3.02 5.01 -0.62
C ASN A 78 2.52 3.58 -0.39
N VAL A 79 3.44 2.66 -0.07
CA VAL A 79 3.11 1.27 0.26
C VAL A 79 2.15 1.16 1.44
N ALA A 80 2.28 2.03 2.45
CA ALA A 80 1.38 2.03 3.60
C ALA A 80 -0.02 2.50 3.20
N VAL A 81 -0.13 3.50 2.33
CA VAL A 81 -1.42 4.03 1.84
C VAL A 81 -2.13 2.98 1.01
N ILE A 82 -1.46 2.42 0.00
CA ILE A 82 -2.01 1.42 -0.91
C ILE A 82 -2.37 0.14 -0.14
N GLY A 83 -1.45 -0.38 0.66
CA GLY A 83 -1.67 -1.58 1.44
C GLY A 83 -2.80 -1.45 2.45
N THR A 84 -2.93 -0.30 3.11
CA THR A 84 -4.06 -0.03 4.02
C THR A 84 -5.38 0.06 3.27
N ALA A 85 -5.41 0.71 2.10
CA ALA A 85 -6.62 0.79 1.27
C ALA A 85 -7.06 -0.60 0.77
N CYS A 86 -6.13 -1.41 0.26
CA CYS A 86 -6.41 -2.78 -0.18
C CYS A 86 -6.91 -3.66 0.98
N SER A 87 -6.25 -3.59 2.14
CA SER A 87 -6.67 -4.32 3.34
C SER A 87 -8.08 -3.90 3.79
N ASN A 88 -8.37 -2.60 3.88
CA ASN A 88 -9.67 -2.10 4.30
C ASN A 88 -10.79 -2.51 3.34
N LEU A 89 -10.56 -2.46 2.02
CA LEU A 89 -11.53 -2.93 1.03
C LEU A 89 -11.83 -4.41 1.19
N LEU A 90 -10.80 -5.25 1.35
CA LEU A 90 -10.97 -6.69 1.54
C LEU A 90 -11.70 -7.02 2.84
N LEU A 91 -11.36 -6.33 3.93
CA LEU A 91 -12.03 -6.50 5.21
C LEU A 91 -13.49 -6.03 5.13
N LEU A 92 -13.77 -4.89 4.50
CA LEU A 92 -15.12 -4.37 4.34
C LEU A 92 -15.98 -5.34 3.52
N VAL A 93 -15.51 -5.75 2.34
CA VAL A 93 -16.22 -6.67 1.45
C VAL A 93 -16.37 -8.04 2.13
N GLY A 94 -15.33 -8.52 2.81
CA GLY A 94 -15.34 -9.76 3.58
C GLY A 94 -16.37 -9.75 4.71
N VAL A 95 -16.38 -8.72 5.55
CA VAL A 95 -17.30 -8.59 6.68
C VAL A 95 -18.74 -8.41 6.19
N LEU A 96 -18.98 -7.49 5.25
CA LEU A 96 -20.33 -7.26 4.70
C LEU A 96 -20.88 -8.52 4.03
N GLY A 97 -20.06 -9.24 3.27
CA GLY A 97 -20.47 -10.48 2.63
C GLY A 97 -20.70 -11.63 3.61
N LEU A 98 -19.93 -11.69 4.70
CA LEU A 98 -20.15 -12.68 5.76
C LEU A 98 -21.43 -12.37 6.55
N LEU A 99 -21.70 -11.10 6.89
CA LEU A 99 -22.95 -10.67 7.50
C LEU A 99 -24.14 -10.96 6.58
N ALA A 100 -24.06 -10.60 5.29
CA ALA A 100 -25.08 -10.92 4.31
C ALA A 100 -25.30 -12.43 4.22
N GLY A 101 -24.24 -13.24 4.23
CA GLY A 101 -24.29 -14.70 4.22
C GLY A 101 -24.85 -15.34 5.50
N LEU A 102 -24.75 -14.65 6.64
CA LEU A 102 -25.35 -15.05 7.93
C LEU A 102 -26.84 -14.70 8.01
N VAL A 103 -27.26 -13.61 7.36
CA VAL A 103 -28.68 -13.20 7.24
C VAL A 103 -29.38 -13.95 6.10
N TRP A 104 -28.63 -14.38 5.08
CA TRP A 104 -29.13 -15.14 3.91
C TRP A 104 -29.98 -16.38 4.23
N PRO A 105 -29.75 -17.17 5.30
CA PRO A 105 -30.62 -18.30 5.67
C PRO A 105 -32.08 -17.88 5.93
N ALA A 106 -32.31 -16.65 6.40
CA ALA A 106 -33.65 -16.11 6.62
C ALA A 106 -34.37 -15.74 5.30
N LEU A 107 -33.63 -15.54 4.20
CA LEU A 107 -34.14 -15.15 2.88
C LEU A 107 -34.08 -16.31 1.85
N SER A 108 -33.21 -17.29 2.04
CA SER A 108 -32.94 -18.37 1.07
C SER A 108 -33.93 -19.53 1.09
N VAL A 109 -34.95 -19.48 1.94
CA VAL A 109 -36.11 -20.38 1.87
C VAL A 109 -36.79 -20.30 0.50
N TRP A 110 -36.53 -19.23 -0.29
CA TRP A 110 -37.19 -18.97 -1.57
C TRP A 110 -36.35 -19.13 -2.85
N THR A 111 -35.00 -19.23 -2.82
CA THR A 111 -34.18 -18.98 -4.04
C THR A 111 -33.07 -19.98 -4.40
N GLY A 112 -33.09 -21.21 -3.90
CA GLY A 112 -32.29 -22.28 -4.53
C GLY A 112 -30.75 -22.10 -4.46
N GLY A 113 -30.20 -22.10 -3.24
CA GLY A 113 -29.02 -22.90 -2.87
C GLY A 113 -27.63 -22.54 -3.43
N ILE A 114 -27.06 -21.39 -3.05
CA ILE A 114 -25.59 -21.35 -2.82
C ILE A 114 -25.35 -21.98 -1.44
N SER A 115 -24.46 -22.96 -1.34
CA SER A 115 -24.18 -23.58 -0.04
C SER A 115 -23.57 -22.56 0.92
N ARG A 116 -24.14 -22.47 2.14
CA ARG A 116 -23.67 -21.58 3.22
C ARG A 116 -22.15 -21.70 3.43
N THR A 117 -21.61 -22.91 3.32
CA THR A 117 -20.18 -23.20 3.42
C THR A 117 -19.35 -22.45 2.38
N ARG A 118 -19.80 -22.35 1.12
CA ARG A 118 -19.06 -21.63 0.07
C ARG A 118 -19.02 -20.12 0.31
N VAL A 119 -20.13 -19.56 0.80
CA VAL A 119 -20.23 -18.14 1.17
C VAL A 119 -19.27 -17.83 2.32
N VAL A 120 -19.32 -18.64 3.38
CA VAL A 120 -18.44 -18.49 4.55
C VAL A 120 -16.96 -18.65 4.16
N LEU A 121 -16.63 -19.65 3.35
CA LEU A 121 -15.25 -19.86 2.90
C LEU A 121 -14.74 -18.71 2.04
N ALA A 122 -15.55 -18.19 1.12
CA ALA A 122 -15.14 -17.10 0.24
C ALA A 122 -14.92 -15.78 0.98
N TYR A 123 -15.91 -15.36 1.79
CA TYR A 123 -15.80 -14.11 2.53
C TYR A 123 -14.82 -14.24 3.70
N GLY A 124 -14.70 -15.42 4.31
CA GLY A 124 -13.63 -15.74 5.25
C GLY A 124 -12.24 -15.65 4.61
N ALA A 125 -12.07 -16.14 3.38
CA ALA A 125 -10.81 -15.99 2.64
C ALA A 125 -10.48 -14.52 2.34
N LEU A 126 -11.48 -13.67 2.01
CA LEU A 126 -11.27 -12.23 1.82
C LEU A 126 -10.83 -11.54 3.11
N ILE A 127 -11.41 -11.91 4.26
CA ILE A 127 -10.99 -11.39 5.57
C ILE A 127 -9.54 -11.80 5.85
N THR A 128 -9.21 -13.08 5.69
CA THR A 128 -7.85 -13.60 5.89
C THR A 128 -6.85 -12.93 4.96
N LEU A 129 -7.19 -12.72 3.69
CA LEU A 129 -6.36 -11.99 2.73
C LEU A 129 -6.19 -10.52 3.13
N GLY A 130 -7.23 -9.87 3.64
CA GLY A 130 -7.17 -8.50 4.15
C GLY A 130 -6.24 -8.36 5.35
N ILE A 131 -6.27 -9.33 6.27
CA ILE A 131 -5.34 -9.40 7.41
C ILE A 131 -3.90 -9.64 6.93
N PHE A 132 -3.72 -10.60 6.02
CA PHE A 132 -2.40 -10.92 5.45
C PHE A 132 -1.79 -9.70 4.75
N CYS A 133 -2.57 -9.00 3.92
CA CYS A 133 -2.17 -7.76 3.27
C CYS A 133 -1.71 -6.70 4.28
N ARG A 134 -2.35 -6.63 5.46
CA ARG A 134 -1.96 -5.70 6.53
C ARG A 134 -0.62 -6.07 7.16
N ILE A 135 -0.37 -7.36 7.41
CA ILE A 135 0.91 -7.86 7.92
C ILE A 135 2.03 -7.59 6.91
N GLU A 136 1.80 -7.92 5.64
CA GLU A 136 2.75 -7.69 4.55
C GLU A 136 3.07 -6.20 4.40
N THR A 137 2.04 -5.34 4.40
CA THR A 137 2.20 -3.89 4.34
C THR A 137 3.07 -3.38 5.50
N ALA A 138 2.86 -3.87 6.72
CA ALA A 138 3.67 -3.48 7.87
C ALA A 138 5.15 -3.90 7.70
N ALA A 139 5.40 -5.09 7.13
CA ALA A 139 6.75 -5.56 6.83
C ALA A 139 7.41 -4.71 5.73
N LEU A 140 6.69 -4.40 4.64
CA LEU A 140 7.20 -3.57 3.54
C LEU A 140 7.49 -2.13 3.98
N VAL A 141 6.66 -1.56 4.85
CA VAL A 141 6.91 -0.23 5.44
C VAL A 141 8.21 -0.23 6.24
N ARG A 142 8.47 -1.27 7.05
CA ARG A 142 9.75 -1.42 7.78
C ARG A 142 10.92 -1.54 6.82
N TYR A 143 10.76 -2.28 5.73
CA TYR A 143 11.77 -2.40 4.68
C TYR A 143 12.09 -1.05 4.04
N VAL A 144 11.08 -0.25 3.67
CA VAL A 144 11.28 1.09 3.10
C VAL A 144 12.06 1.98 4.08
N PHE A 145 11.68 2.00 5.36
CA PHE A 145 12.43 2.78 6.35
C PHE A 145 13.87 2.30 6.54
N ALA A 146 14.12 0.98 6.47
CA ALA A 146 15.46 0.43 6.57
C ALA A 146 16.32 0.82 5.35
N ARG A 147 15.75 0.76 4.14
CA ARG A 147 16.39 1.20 2.90
C ARG A 147 16.76 2.68 2.98
N ASP A 148 15.83 3.53 3.41
CA ASP A 148 16.03 4.97 3.49
C ASP A 148 17.10 5.33 4.54
N ASN A 149 17.10 4.66 5.70
CA ASN A 149 18.15 4.83 6.70
C ASN A 149 19.54 4.44 6.14
N ARG A 150 19.63 3.38 5.32
CA ARG A 150 20.90 3.00 4.67
C ARG A 150 21.34 4.06 3.66
N ALA A 151 20.43 4.61 2.87
CA ALA A 151 20.71 5.66 1.91
C ALA A 151 21.24 6.94 2.58
N VAL A 152 20.63 7.36 3.69
CA VAL A 152 21.12 8.53 4.46
C VAL A 152 22.49 8.26 5.09
N LYS A 153 22.75 7.05 5.58
CA LYS A 153 24.08 6.68 6.11
C LYS A 153 25.16 6.66 5.03
N ALA A 154 24.83 6.16 3.84
CA ALA A 154 25.74 6.16 2.71
C ALA A 154 26.05 7.60 2.25
N LEU A 155 25.02 8.45 2.17
CA LEU A 155 25.19 9.88 1.92
C LEU A 155 26.12 10.53 2.95
N TYR A 156 25.91 10.26 4.24
CA TYR A 156 26.77 10.79 5.31
C TYR A 156 28.24 10.36 5.17
N ALA A 157 28.51 9.12 4.75
CA ALA A 157 29.88 8.63 4.59
C ALA A 157 30.65 9.32 3.44
N GLU A 158 29.93 9.88 2.46
CA GLU A 158 30.52 10.52 1.27
C GLU A 158 30.59 12.05 1.39
N VAL A 159 29.89 12.65 2.37
CA VAL A 159 29.82 14.10 2.52
C VAL A 159 30.92 14.58 3.47
N HIS A 160 31.57 15.68 3.09
CA HIS A 160 32.68 16.25 3.84
C HIS A 160 32.45 17.73 4.16
N ALA A 161 33.14 18.24 5.17
CA ALA A 161 33.15 19.67 5.45
C ALA A 161 33.66 20.44 4.21
N GLY A 162 33.03 21.57 3.89
CA GLY A 162 33.31 22.36 2.70
C GLY A 162 32.47 22.01 1.46
N THR A 163 31.77 20.87 1.43
CA THR A 163 30.76 20.58 0.39
C THR A 163 29.70 21.68 0.36
N THR A 164 29.19 22.05 -0.81
CA THR A 164 28.12 23.05 -0.91
C THR A 164 26.73 22.42 -0.79
N ILE A 165 25.72 23.20 -0.37
CA ILE A 165 24.31 22.74 -0.34
C ILE A 165 23.88 22.21 -1.71
N GLY A 166 24.28 22.87 -2.81
CA GLY A 166 23.99 22.44 -4.17
C GLY A 166 24.58 21.08 -4.52
N GLN A 167 25.86 20.86 -4.17
CA GLN A 167 26.53 19.56 -4.34
C GLN A 167 25.88 18.48 -3.49
N LEU A 168 25.59 18.78 -2.22
CA LEU A 168 24.93 17.84 -1.32
C LEU A 168 23.54 17.46 -1.82
N LYS A 169 22.77 18.41 -2.38
CA LYS A 169 21.47 18.13 -3.01
C LYS A 169 21.60 17.22 -4.22
N ALA A 170 22.59 17.46 -5.08
CA ALA A 170 22.86 16.61 -6.24
C ALA A 170 23.29 15.19 -5.80
N LEU A 171 24.08 15.08 -4.73
CA LEU A 171 24.53 13.81 -4.18
C LEU A 171 23.37 13.03 -3.54
N ALA A 172 22.55 13.69 -2.72
CA ALA A 172 21.36 13.10 -2.11
C ALA A 172 20.41 12.48 -3.14
N ALA A 173 20.19 13.17 -4.27
CA ALA A 173 19.36 12.69 -5.36
C ALA A 173 19.87 11.40 -6.02
N ARG A 174 21.19 11.11 -5.97
CA ARG A 174 21.76 9.85 -6.46
C ARG A 174 21.43 8.66 -5.56
N TYR A 175 21.35 8.89 -4.25
CA TYR A 175 21.04 7.85 -3.27
C TYR A 175 19.55 7.54 -3.18
N SER A 176 18.73 8.59 -3.13
CA SER A 176 17.27 8.44 -3.14
C SER A 176 16.60 9.74 -3.54
N PRO A 177 15.65 9.73 -4.49
CA PRO A 177 14.86 10.91 -4.82
C PRO A 177 13.94 11.35 -3.66
N ASP A 178 13.72 10.48 -2.68
CA ASP A 178 12.90 10.77 -1.51
C ASP A 178 13.65 11.57 -0.44
N ILE A 179 14.98 11.64 -0.46
CA ILE A 179 15.74 12.45 0.51
C ILE A 179 15.55 13.93 0.17
N ARG A 180 14.95 14.68 1.10
CA ARG A 180 14.66 16.10 0.92
C ARG A 180 15.48 16.95 1.88
N ILE A 181 15.84 18.14 1.41
CA ILE A 181 16.40 19.19 2.25
C ILE A 181 15.27 19.87 3.06
N ARG A 182 15.50 20.07 4.35
CA ARG A 182 14.68 20.91 5.23
C ARG A 182 15.57 21.83 6.02
N TYR A 183 15.11 23.05 6.23
CA TYR A 183 15.77 23.96 7.17
C TYR A 183 15.23 23.68 8.57
N SER A 184 16.14 23.43 9.50
CA SER A 184 15.83 23.17 10.90
C SER A 184 16.76 24.01 11.79
N SER A 185 16.40 24.16 13.05
CA SER A 185 17.36 24.61 14.07
C SER A 185 18.02 23.39 14.71
N LEU A 186 19.30 23.50 15.07
CA LEU A 186 19.97 22.45 15.84
C LEU A 186 19.31 22.25 17.20
N SER A 187 18.69 23.31 17.77
CA SER A 187 17.94 23.23 19.03
C SER A 187 16.72 22.29 18.97
N SER A 188 16.26 21.91 17.76
CA SER A 188 15.23 20.86 17.60
C SER A 188 15.74 19.45 17.89
N TYR A 189 17.07 19.29 18.06
CA TYR A 189 17.73 18.03 18.35
C TYR A 189 18.36 18.08 19.74
N ASP A 190 17.60 17.68 20.76
CA ASP A 190 18.06 17.69 22.17
C ASP A 190 19.41 16.99 22.39
N MET A 191 19.73 15.96 21.58
CA MET A 191 21.01 15.25 21.68
C MET A 191 22.22 16.05 21.18
N LEU A 192 22.02 17.09 20.38
CA LEU A 192 23.07 17.98 19.89
C LEU A 192 23.13 19.29 20.68
N ARG A 193 22.21 19.48 21.63
CA ARG A 193 22.03 20.72 22.40
C ARG A 193 23.16 20.99 23.40
N ALA A 194 23.77 19.95 23.96
CA ALA A 194 24.84 20.07 24.94
C ALA A 194 26.17 20.61 24.36
N GLU A 195 26.32 20.64 23.03
CA GLU A 195 27.56 21.08 22.37
C GLU A 195 27.49 22.54 21.88
N ASN A 196 26.32 23.18 21.94
CA ASN A 196 26.07 24.52 21.38
C ASN A 196 25.51 25.50 22.42
N ASP A 197 26.37 25.95 23.33
CA ASP A 197 26.11 27.09 24.23
C ASP A 197 26.23 28.46 23.52
N ARG A 198 26.57 28.48 22.22
CA ARG A 198 26.77 29.70 21.43
C ARG A 198 25.91 29.66 20.17
N HIS A 199 24.99 30.62 20.04
CA HIS A 199 24.22 31.00 18.84
C HIS A 199 23.66 29.83 18.02
N ASP A 200 22.33 29.66 17.97
CA ASP A 200 21.64 28.63 17.17
C ASP A 200 22.14 28.68 15.70
N PRO A 201 23.03 27.76 15.27
CA PRO A 201 23.60 27.84 13.95
C PRO A 201 22.54 27.47 12.93
N CYS A 202 22.58 28.10 11.76
CA CYS A 202 21.71 27.72 10.66
C CYS A 202 22.05 26.30 10.20
N THR A 203 21.04 25.43 10.14
CA THR A 203 21.24 24.02 9.80
C THR A 203 20.31 23.54 8.70
N VAL A 204 20.79 22.54 7.99
CA VAL A 204 20.05 21.82 6.96
C VAL A 204 19.95 20.36 7.35
N GLU A 205 18.75 19.81 7.25
CA GLU A 205 18.44 18.41 7.43
C GLU A 205 18.21 17.75 6.07
N TYR A 206 18.83 16.60 5.85
CA TYR A 206 18.56 15.71 4.73
C TYR A 206 18.00 14.40 5.25
N SER A 207 16.72 14.15 4.93
CA SER A 207 16.01 12.95 5.37
C SER A 207 14.88 12.58 4.42
N SER A 208 14.51 11.30 4.40
CA SER A 208 13.26 10.87 3.75
C SER A 208 12.05 11.38 4.54
N PRO A 209 10.99 11.85 3.87
CA PRO A 209 9.85 12.47 4.52
C PRO A 209 9.02 11.45 5.29
N GLY A 210 9.18 11.39 6.60
CA GLY A 210 8.33 10.55 7.45
C GLY A 210 8.72 10.68 8.90
N ARG A 211 7.72 10.74 9.79
CA ARG A 211 7.97 10.87 11.24
C ARG A 211 8.78 9.70 11.81
N TYR A 212 8.79 8.56 11.10
CA TYR A 212 9.40 7.30 11.55
C TYR A 212 10.68 6.90 10.78
N SER A 213 11.15 7.71 9.80
CA SER A 213 12.51 7.56 9.30
C SER A 213 13.46 7.95 10.44
N GLY A 214 14.33 7.02 10.80
CA GLY A 214 15.09 7.11 12.06
C GLY A 214 16.34 7.95 11.89
N THR A 215 16.99 7.85 10.74
CA THR A 215 18.29 8.47 10.49
C THR A 215 18.15 9.75 9.67
N ARG A 216 18.83 10.81 10.12
CA ARG A 216 18.84 12.13 9.50
C ARG A 216 20.28 12.61 9.41
N LEU A 217 20.64 13.19 8.27
CA LEU A 217 21.89 13.94 8.15
C LEU A 217 21.55 15.39 8.47
N VAL A 218 22.19 15.95 9.48
CA VAL A 218 22.05 17.36 9.88
C VAL A 218 23.39 18.02 9.68
N ALA A 219 23.44 19.15 8.99
CA ALA A 219 24.68 19.88 8.78
C ALA A 219 24.53 21.36 9.13
N GLU A 220 25.53 21.90 9.81
CA GLU A 220 25.70 23.34 10.01
C GLU A 220 26.18 23.97 8.71
N VAL A 221 25.58 25.10 8.34
CA VAL A 221 25.94 25.84 7.12
C VAL A 221 26.60 27.16 7.47
N SER A 222 27.57 27.56 6.63
CA SER A 222 28.31 28.82 6.78
C SER A 222 27.44 30.07 6.65
N GLU A 223 26.31 29.97 5.94
CA GLU A 223 25.36 31.07 5.72
C GLU A 223 23.92 30.58 5.87
N CYS A 224 23.10 31.40 6.52
CA CYS A 224 21.66 31.21 6.62
C CYS A 224 20.95 31.51 5.29
N GLY A 225 19.79 30.89 5.08
CA GLY A 225 18.93 31.19 3.91
C GLY A 225 19.11 30.25 2.72
N GLY A 226 19.88 29.17 2.85
CA GLY A 226 19.76 28.04 1.92
C GLY A 226 20.32 28.27 0.52
N LYS A 227 21.24 29.23 0.38
CA LYS A 227 21.89 29.50 -0.91
C LYS A 227 22.64 28.25 -1.37
N PRO A 228 22.55 27.85 -2.65
CA PRO A 228 23.23 26.66 -3.18
C PRO A 228 24.75 26.68 -2.95
N GLY A 229 25.35 27.86 -2.83
CA GLY A 229 26.78 28.05 -2.58
C GLY A 229 27.21 28.00 -1.10
N ALA A 230 26.28 27.97 -0.15
CA ALA A 230 26.64 27.87 1.27
C ALA A 230 27.35 26.54 1.54
N ARG A 231 28.40 26.58 2.36
CA ARG A 231 29.26 25.43 2.64
C ARG A 231 28.88 24.77 3.96
N LEU A 232 29.05 23.45 4.02
CA LEU A 232 28.87 22.69 5.24
C LEU A 232 30.07 22.91 6.17
N ALA A 233 29.82 23.35 7.39
CA ALA A 233 30.84 23.55 8.42
C ALA A 233 31.05 22.27 9.24
N ARG A 234 29.96 21.72 9.77
CA ARG A 234 29.95 20.48 10.58
C ARG A 234 28.80 19.59 10.15
N ILE A 235 29.02 18.29 10.18
CA ILE A 235 28.05 17.29 9.72
C ILE A 235 27.80 16.27 10.83
N TYR A 236 26.53 16.03 11.09
CA TYR A 236 26.02 15.13 12.11
C TYR A 236 25.13 14.08 11.47
N LEU A 237 25.29 12.84 11.90
CA LEU A 237 24.35 11.77 11.63
C LEU A 237 23.51 11.54 12.89
N VAL A 238 22.23 11.88 12.83
CA VAL A 238 21.30 11.76 13.95
C VAL A 238 20.41 10.54 13.74
N ASP A 239 20.41 9.62 14.69
CA ASP A 239 19.37 8.58 14.81
C ASP A 239 18.34 9.01 15.86
N HIS A 240 17.23 9.58 15.39
CA HIS A 240 16.14 10.07 16.23
C HIS A 240 15.49 8.97 17.07
N LYS A 241 15.58 7.69 16.68
CA LYS A 241 15.01 6.58 17.47
C LYS A 241 15.94 6.16 18.60
N LYS A 242 17.25 6.18 18.36
CA LYS A 242 18.25 5.79 19.36
C LYS A 242 18.73 6.95 20.22
N LYS A 243 18.34 8.17 19.87
CA LYS A 243 18.86 9.42 20.43
C LYS A 243 20.39 9.56 20.35
N VAL A 244 21.01 9.07 19.28
CA VAL A 244 22.48 9.10 19.10
C VAL A 244 22.84 10.02 17.94
N GLY A 245 23.82 10.90 18.16
CA GLY A 245 24.49 11.70 17.12
C GLY A 245 25.91 11.19 16.89
N GLN A 246 26.29 10.91 15.64
CA GLN A 246 27.69 10.70 15.26
C GLN A 246 28.22 11.93 14.53
N LYS A 247 29.39 12.41 14.95
CA LYS A 247 30.08 13.57 14.37
C LYS A 247 31.06 13.10 13.31
N GLY A 248 31.04 13.73 12.13
CA GLY A 248 31.93 13.41 11.01
C GLY A 248 32.55 14.68 10.45
N GLY A 249 33.85 14.63 10.18
CA GLY A 249 34.61 15.74 9.62
C GLY A 249 34.95 16.83 10.63
N GLY A 250 35.84 16.52 11.58
CA GLY A 250 36.70 17.53 12.19
C GLY A 250 37.99 17.59 11.39
N ILE A 251 38.44 18.80 11.07
CA ILE A 251 39.86 19.05 10.80
C ILE A 251 40.61 18.85 12.12
#